data_AF-X1UCQ3-F1
#
_entry.id   AF-X1UCQ3-F1
#
_cell.length_a   1.000
_cell.length_b   1.000
_cell.length_c   1.000
_cell.angle_alpha   90.00
_cell.angle_beta   90.00
_cell.angle_gamma   90.00
#
_symmetry.space_group_name_H-M   'P 1'
#
loop_
_entity.id
_entity.type
_entity.pdbx_description
1 polymer ?
#
loop_
_entity_poly.entity_id
_entity_poly.type
_entity_poly.pdbx_seq_one_letter_code
_entity_poly.pdbx_strand_id
1 'polypeptide(L)' 'MHRKLSPEEEKEFRQWARDNYTPYQEISGMWHPVIQEECSKINQEQDEKVNAILGAK' A
#
# COMPACT_ATOMS: atom_id res chain seq x y z
N MET A 1 1.11 -19.64 -2.35
CA MET A 1 0.68 -19.33 -3.74
C MET A 1 -0.70 -18.71 -3.64
N HIS A 2 -0.90 -17.48 -4.10
CA HIS A 2 -2.19 -16.81 -4.03
C HIS A 2 -2.97 -17.03 -5.35
N ARG A 3 -4.31 -17.05 -5.25
CA ARG A 3 -5.18 -17.14 -6.44
C ARG A 3 -5.02 -15.89 -7.31
N LYS A 4 -5.30 -16.00 -8.60
CA LYS A 4 -5.50 -14.80 -9.44
C LYS A 4 -6.80 -14.12 -9.02
N LEU A 5 -6.74 -12.79 -8.90
CA LEU A 5 -7.90 -11.95 -8.59
C LEU A 5 -8.54 -11.44 -9.88
N SER A 6 -9.85 -11.22 -9.85
CA SER A 6 -10.51 -10.40 -10.87
C SER A 6 -10.13 -8.92 -10.69
N PRO A 7 -10.34 -8.06 -11.72
CA PRO A 7 -10.11 -6.63 -11.57
C PRO A 7 -10.88 -5.99 -10.41
N GLU A 8 -12.09 -6.48 -10.11
CA GLU A 8 -12.92 -6.02 -9.00
C GLU A 8 -12.30 -6.42 -7.65
N GLU A 9 -11.87 -7.68 -7.52
CA GLU A 9 -11.21 -8.16 -6.30
C GLU A 9 -9.87 -7.43 -6.07
N GLU A 10 -9.10 -7.16 -7.12
CA GLU A 10 -7.88 -6.36 -6.99
C GLU A 10 -8.18 -4.98 -6.42
N LYS A 11 -9.26 -4.33 -6.88
CA LYS A 11 -9.70 -3.04 -6.37
C LYS A 11 -10.08 -3.12 -4.90
N GLU A 12 -10.83 -4.13 -4.49
CA GLU A 12 -11.19 -4.35 -3.09
C GLU A 12 -9.95 -4.59 -2.20
N PHE A 13 -8.97 -5.34 -2.70
CA PHE A 13 -7.74 -5.63 -1.96
C PHE A 13 -6.86 -4.38 -1.82
N ARG A 14 -6.76 -3.56 -2.87
CA ARG A 14 -6.07 -2.26 -2.80
C ARG A 14 -6.78 -1.33 -1.83
N GLN A 15 -8.11 -1.28 -1.86
CA GLN A 15 -8.89 -0.47 -0.92
C GLN A 15 -8.69 -0.94 0.52
N TRP A 16 -8.70 -2.25 0.77
CA TRP A 16 -8.42 -2.81 2.09
C TRP A 16 -7.06 -2.37 2.62
N ALA A 17 -6.02 -2.37 1.77
CA ALA A 17 -4.70 -1.88 2.14
C ALA A 17 -4.77 -0.41 2.58
N ARG A 18 -5.47 0.45 1.83
CA ARG A 18 -5.64 1.88 2.15
C ARG A 18 -6.39 2.11 3.47
N ASP A 19 -7.35 1.25 3.79
CA ASP A 19 -8.18 1.39 4.98
C ASP A 19 -7.51 0.84 6.25
N ASN A 20 -6.60 -0.13 6.12
CA ASN A 20 -6.08 -0.91 7.27
C ASN A 20 -4.58 -0.81 7.48
N TYR A 21 -3.79 -0.50 6.45
CA TYR A 21 -2.34 -0.42 6.57
C TYR A 21 -1.89 0.96 7.03
N THR A 22 -1.08 1.00 8.10
CA THR A 22 -0.42 2.23 8.55
C THR A 22 0.93 2.36 7.81
N PRO A 23 1.27 3.55 7.24
CA PRO A 23 2.54 3.74 6.55
C PRO A 23 3.75 3.30 7.39
N TYR A 24 4.69 2.61 6.75
CA TYR A 24 5.90 2.00 7.32
C TYR A 24 5.69 0.95 8.42
N GLN A 25 4.46 0.49 8.64
CA GLN A 25 4.23 -0.73 9.41
C GLN A 25 4.80 -1.94 8.67
N GLU A 26 5.10 -3.02 9.39
CA GLU A 26 5.50 -4.29 8.78
C GLU A 26 4.46 -4.78 7.77
N ILE A 27 4.90 -5.02 6.52
CA ILE A 27 4.06 -5.62 5.48
C ILE A 27 4.15 -7.14 5.64
N SER A 28 3.01 -7.76 5.99
CA SER A 28 2.96 -9.20 6.19
C SER A 28 3.19 -9.96 4.88
N GLY A 29 4.13 -10.89 4.88
CA GLY A 29 4.38 -11.80 3.76
C GLY A 29 3.24 -12.79 3.48
N MET A 30 2.23 -12.88 4.37
CA MET A 30 1.03 -13.68 4.15
C MET A 30 -0.06 -12.94 3.37
N TRP A 31 0.03 -11.61 3.26
CA TRP A 31 -0.95 -10.84 2.50
C TRP A 31 -0.77 -11.06 1.00
N HIS A 32 -1.85 -10.86 0.25
CA HIS A 32 -1.81 -10.99 -1.20
C HIS A 32 -0.82 -9.98 -1.81
N PRO A 33 -0.08 -10.34 -2.88
CA PRO A 33 0.86 -9.42 -3.54
C PRO A 33 0.26 -8.05 -3.90
N VAL A 34 -0.99 -8.03 -4.36
CA VAL A 34 -1.74 -6.78 -4.64
C VAL A 34 -1.84 -5.86 -3.41
N ILE A 35 -2.02 -6.42 -2.21
CA ILE A 35 -2.02 -5.67 -0.95
C ILE A 35 -0.61 -5.15 -0.66
N GLN A 36 0.41 -6.00 -0.78
CA GLN A 36 1.81 -5.64 -0.52
C GLN A 36 2.30 -4.51 -1.46
N GLU A 37 1.93 -4.57 -2.73
CA GLU A 37 2.17 -3.51 -3.72
C GLU A 37 1.51 -2.20 -3.30
N GLU A 38 0.27 -2.27 -2.83
CA GLU A 38 -0.47 -1.07 -2.43
C GLU A 38 0.11 -0.46 -1.14
N CYS A 39 0.51 -1.29 -0.16
CA CYS A 39 1.28 -0.85 1.02
C CYS A 39 2.57 -0.12 0.62
N SER A 40 3.27 -0.62 -0.41
CA SER A 40 4.49 0.01 -0.92
C SER A 40 4.21 1.39 -1.53
N LYS A 41 3.10 1.55 -2.27
CA LYS A 41 2.66 2.85 -2.78
C LYS A 41 2.27 3.81 -1.67
N ILE A 42 1.58 3.33 -0.63
CA ILE A 42 1.24 4.13 0.56
C ILE A 42 2.51 4.69 1.21
N ASN A 43 3.57 3.87 1.35
CA ASN A 43 4.85 4.32 1.88
C ASN A 43 5.49 5.40 0.98
N GLN A 44 5.49 5.20 -0.35
CA GLN A 44 6.02 6.18 -1.29
C GLN A 44 5.27 7.52 -1.22
N GLU A 45 3.93 7.50 -1.18
CA GLU A 45 3.13 8.71 -1.03
C GLU A 45 3.40 9.43 0.29
N GLN A 46 3.68 8.67 1.35
CA GLN A 46 4.06 9.24 2.64
C GLN A 46 5.45 9.90 2.57
N ASP A 47 6.42 9.29 1.88
CA ASP A 47 7.72 9.91 1.61
C ASP A 47 7.57 11.22 0.84
N GLU A 48 6.73 11.24 -0.21
CA GLU A 48 6.44 12.43 -1.00
C GLU A 48 5.82 13.55 -0.15
N LYS A 49 4.88 13.22 0.74
CA LYS A 49 4.28 14.18 1.68
C LYS A 49 5.32 14.74 2.66
N VAL A 50 6.15 13.87 3.23
CA VAL A 50 7.22 14.28 4.16
C VAL A 50 8.23 15.18 3.45
N ASN A 51 8.63 14.82 2.23
CA ASN A 51 9.53 15.63 1.41
C ASN A 51 8.92 16.98 1.03
N ALA A 52 7.62 17.06 0.76
CA ALA A 52 6.95 18.34 0.52
C ALA A 52 6.95 19.26 1.75
N ILE A 53 6.89 18.68 2.96
CA ILE A 53 6.93 19.44 4.23
C ILE A 53 8.36 19.88 4.56
N LEU A 54 9.33 18.97 4.44
CA LEU A 54 10.73 19.23 4.78
C LEU A 54 11.51 19.96 3.66
N GLY A 55 10.97 19.92 2.44
CA GLY A 55 11.54 20.46 1.20
C GLY A 55 10.99 21.83 0.79
N ALA A 56 10.38 22.59 1.70
CA ALA A 56 10.43 24.05 1.59
C ALA A 56 11.87 24.51 1.92
N LYS A 57 12.80 24.26 0.99
CA LYS A 57 14.14 24.84 0.97
C LYS A 57 14.41 25.42 -0.41
#